data_AF-A0A7Y4W9K5-F1
#
_entry.id   AF-A0A7Y4W9K5-F1
#
_cell.length_a   1.000
_cell.length_b   1.000
_cell.length_c   1.000
_cell.angle_alpha   90.00
_cell.angle_beta   90.00
_cell.angle_gamma   90.00
#
_symmetry.space_group_name_H-M   'P 1'
#
loop_
_entity.id
_entity.type
_entity.pdbx_description
1 polymer ?
#
loop_
_entity_poly.entity_id
_entity_poly.type
_entity_poly.pdbx_seq_one_letter_code
_entity_poly.pdbx_strand_id
1 'polypeptide(L)'
;MTTIPTDKLGLAIVLYKHLQSSEVCERQVSGVLPASLDFSEIKTLLENEEMLVSSDANLGKVEFALPSNFFLSFDELISTAERRISSPSRFYLADTDCQFDGDKSTLPATAQHYIAATQLYSTLGNAADHKGGLGSTKTLIFLQKGKLEITPEYTAADLRELNSANHFKSEFIESVTHKDQKQTIVRTVLFELFQGRGRVPFSELLGQFDDFVEKLNASYQLYVSEFSFQKVKAEVEKEKLEATTKLNKVFSDIQNQLLAVPAALVLVGGQMENTASWTSKNSIIWLGTLVFSVLMTLLVRNQRHTLLAVKQEIDQQWQQIKGKPHSVADRFESSYRQLDKRYHHQVWLLRIVSFLVAISLAAATGMLLWFSVSQQLLIESLTWGIWFATPLLAWDVLRWALIKYLPEGRRERLSKKFPFLGLTK
;
A
#
# COMPACT_ATOMS: atom_id res chain seq x y z
N MET A 1 43.46 -42.60 28.69
CA MET A 1 42.35 -43.55 28.71
C MET A 1 41.26 -42.97 27.84
N THR A 2 41.08 -43.52 26.64
CA THR A 2 39.93 -43.21 25.77
C THR A 2 38.67 -43.69 26.48
N THR A 3 37.78 -42.77 26.85
CA THR A 3 36.47 -43.12 27.42
C THR A 3 35.64 -43.78 26.32
N ILE A 4 35.30 -45.06 26.50
CA ILE A 4 34.52 -45.83 25.52
C ILE A 4 33.04 -45.44 25.66
N PRO A 5 32.40 -44.91 24.61
CA PRO A 5 30.97 -44.59 24.64
C PRO A 5 30.13 -45.87 24.70
N THR A 6 28.99 -45.80 25.39
CA THR A 6 28.03 -46.91 25.48
C THR A 6 26.96 -46.90 24.39
N ASP A 7 26.90 -45.86 23.54
CA ASP A 7 25.95 -45.81 22.43
C ASP A 7 26.55 -46.34 21.12
N LYS A 8 25.71 -46.97 20.28
CA LYS A 8 26.12 -47.56 18.99
C LYS A 8 27.00 -46.64 18.14
N LEU A 9 26.59 -45.38 18.01
CA LEU A 9 27.29 -44.41 17.16
C LEU A 9 28.65 -44.04 17.76
N GLY A 10 28.70 -43.67 19.04
CA GLY A 10 29.94 -43.35 19.72
C GLY A 10 30.95 -44.50 19.69
N LEU A 11 30.48 -45.73 19.97
CA LEU A 11 31.33 -46.93 19.90
C LEU A 11 31.88 -47.14 18.48
N ALA A 12 31.03 -47.05 17.46
CA ALA A 12 31.46 -47.17 16.06
C ALA A 12 32.49 -46.10 15.66
N ILE A 13 32.32 -44.84 16.08
CA ILE A 13 33.27 -43.76 15.82
C ILE A 13 34.64 -44.07 16.45
N VAL A 14 34.66 -44.45 17.74
CA VAL A 14 35.90 -44.74 18.45
C VAL A 14 36.63 -45.92 17.81
N LEU A 15 35.92 -47.00 17.51
CA LEU A 15 36.51 -48.17 16.85
C LEU A 15 37.02 -47.83 15.46
N TYR A 16 36.24 -47.12 14.65
CA TYR A 16 36.64 -46.72 13.31
C TYR A 16 37.93 -45.87 13.32
N LYS A 17 38.09 -44.97 14.30
CA LYS A 17 39.28 -44.10 14.40
C LYS A 17 40.53 -44.79 14.92
N HIS A 18 40.39 -45.83 15.73
CA HIS A 18 41.49 -46.41 16.50
C HIS A 18 41.91 -47.82 16.06
N LEU A 19 41.13 -48.50 15.21
CA LEU A 19 41.50 -49.79 14.67
C LEU A 19 42.77 -49.70 13.81
N GLN A 20 43.65 -50.68 13.97
CA GLN A 20 44.87 -50.84 13.17
C GLN A 20 44.61 -51.82 12.03
N SER A 21 45.23 -51.59 10.87
CA SER A 21 45.03 -52.42 9.67
C SER A 21 43.56 -52.60 9.32
N SER A 22 42.80 -51.49 9.35
CA SER A 22 41.36 -51.50 9.14
C SER A 22 40.99 -51.70 7.68
N GLU A 23 40.04 -52.58 7.41
CA GLU A 23 39.39 -52.75 6.12
C GLU A 23 37.90 -52.47 6.25
N VAL A 24 37.32 -51.83 5.23
CA VAL A 24 35.88 -51.53 5.18
C VAL A 24 35.28 -52.24 3.98
N CYS A 25 34.29 -53.10 4.22
CA CYS A 25 33.57 -53.83 3.18
C CYS A 25 32.07 -53.87 3.51
N GLU A 26 31.19 -53.50 2.58
CA GLU A 26 29.72 -53.57 2.73
C GLU A 26 29.17 -53.04 4.07
N ARG A 27 29.65 -51.86 4.51
CA ARG A 27 29.32 -51.23 5.81
C ARG A 27 29.72 -52.04 7.04
N GLN A 28 30.67 -52.95 6.90
CA GLN A 28 31.36 -53.64 7.98
C GLN A 28 32.79 -53.15 8.05
N VAL A 29 33.30 -53.00 9.27
CA VAL A 29 34.67 -52.57 9.54
C VAL A 29 35.37 -53.71 10.25
N SER A 30 36.47 -54.20 9.67
CA SER A 30 37.33 -55.19 10.29
C SER A 30 38.69 -54.58 10.61
N GLY A 31 39.31 -54.93 11.73
CA GLY A 31 40.62 -54.43 12.09
C GLY A 31 41.14 -55.02 13.39
N VAL A 32 42.40 -54.71 13.73
CA VAL A 32 43.04 -55.14 14.97
C VAL A 32 42.90 -54.05 16.03
N LEU A 33 42.44 -54.44 17.23
CA LEU A 33 42.33 -53.52 18.36
C LEU A 33 43.73 -53.11 18.87
N PRO A 34 43.96 -51.81 19.12
CA PRO A 34 45.20 -51.36 19.75
C PRO A 34 45.27 -51.88 21.19
N ALA A 35 46.49 -52.10 21.70
CA ALA A 35 46.73 -52.57 23.07
C ALA A 35 46.18 -51.65 24.18
N SER A 36 45.74 -50.44 23.82
CA SER A 36 45.09 -49.49 24.73
C SER A 36 43.60 -49.78 24.98
N LEU A 37 42.96 -50.65 24.19
CA LEU A 37 41.56 -51.05 24.34
C LEU A 37 41.49 -52.52 24.78
N ASP A 38 40.65 -52.81 25.79
CA ASP A 38 40.42 -54.19 26.25
C ASP A 38 39.54 -54.95 25.24
N PHE A 39 40.09 -56.04 24.67
CA PHE A 39 39.38 -56.88 23.71
C PHE A 39 38.09 -57.47 24.29
N SER A 40 38.11 -57.92 25.55
CA SER A 40 36.93 -58.54 26.16
C SER A 40 35.81 -57.52 26.37
N GLU A 41 36.18 -56.31 26.79
CA GLU A 41 35.23 -55.20 26.99
C GLU A 41 34.59 -54.77 25.66
N ILE A 42 35.40 -54.54 24.62
CA ILE A 42 34.90 -54.13 23.30
C ILE A 42 34.03 -55.22 22.67
N LYS A 43 34.42 -56.50 22.79
CA LYS A 43 33.61 -57.61 22.29
C LYS A 43 32.24 -57.62 22.95
N THR A 44 32.18 -57.54 24.28
CA THR A 44 30.90 -57.52 25.01
C THR A 44 30.04 -56.31 24.65
N LEU A 45 30.65 -55.12 24.45
CA LEU A 45 29.92 -53.93 24.01
C LEU A 45 29.34 -54.10 22.59
N LEU A 46 30.12 -54.65 21.65
CA LEU A 46 29.66 -54.92 20.29
C LEU A 46 28.56 -55.98 20.23
N GLU A 47 28.62 -57.01 21.10
CA GLU A 47 27.57 -58.02 21.25
C GLU A 47 26.28 -57.40 21.81
N ASN A 48 26.38 -56.61 22.88
CA ASN A 48 25.24 -55.96 23.52
C ASN A 48 24.51 -55.01 22.57
N GLU A 49 25.24 -54.32 21.71
CA GLU A 49 24.69 -53.40 20.72
C GLU A 49 24.31 -54.07 19.38
N GLU A 50 24.39 -55.41 19.29
CA GLU A 50 24.08 -56.19 18.08
C GLU A 50 24.88 -55.73 16.84
N MET A 51 26.11 -55.25 17.06
CA MET A 51 26.99 -54.76 15.98
C MET A 51 28.09 -55.77 15.64
N LEU A 52 28.38 -56.74 16.50
CA LEU A 52 29.45 -57.72 16.25
C LEU A 52 29.09 -58.64 15.07
N VAL A 53 29.98 -58.71 14.07
CA VAL A 53 29.88 -59.66 12.94
C VAL A 53 30.78 -60.85 13.20
N SER A 54 32.06 -60.61 13.54
CA SER A 54 33.03 -61.65 13.87
C SER A 54 34.12 -61.13 14.81
N SER A 55 34.82 -62.04 15.50
CA SER A 55 35.96 -61.69 16.36
C SER A 55 36.98 -62.82 16.41
N ASP A 56 38.27 -62.47 16.49
CA ASP A 56 39.39 -63.38 16.70
C ASP A 56 40.26 -62.88 17.86
N ALA A 57 40.16 -63.57 18.99
CA ALA A 57 40.90 -63.22 20.21
C ALA A 57 42.41 -63.45 20.09
N ASN A 58 42.87 -64.38 19.24
CA ASN A 58 44.30 -64.67 19.08
C ASN A 58 45.00 -63.55 18.30
N LEU A 59 44.29 -62.97 17.33
CA LEU A 59 44.77 -61.88 16.50
C LEU A 59 44.38 -60.49 17.04
N GLY A 60 43.56 -60.43 18.10
CA GLY A 60 42.95 -59.18 18.57
C GLY A 60 42.08 -58.50 17.52
N LYS A 61 41.55 -59.27 16.55
CA LYS A 61 40.79 -58.76 15.41
C LYS A 61 39.30 -58.73 15.73
N VAL A 62 38.63 -57.64 15.39
CA VAL A 62 37.17 -57.50 15.49
C VAL A 62 36.61 -57.07 14.15
N GLU A 63 35.40 -57.53 13.85
CA GLU A 63 34.61 -57.12 12.70
C GLU A 63 33.21 -56.73 13.18
N PHE A 64 32.76 -55.53 12.83
CA PHE A 64 31.48 -55.01 13.28
C PHE A 64 30.75 -54.25 12.18
N ALA A 65 29.41 -54.27 12.25
CA ALA A 65 28.53 -53.56 11.34
C ALA A 65 28.36 -52.10 11.77
N LEU A 66 28.42 -51.18 10.81
CA LEU A 66 28.23 -49.75 11.05
C LEU A 66 26.76 -49.42 11.31
N PRO A 67 26.44 -48.67 12.38
CA PRO A 67 25.06 -48.29 12.69
C PRO A 67 24.48 -47.37 11.59
N SER A 68 23.14 -47.31 11.51
CA SER A 68 22.42 -46.64 10.42
C SER A 68 22.67 -45.12 10.30
N ASN A 69 23.21 -44.50 11.34
CA ASN A 69 23.58 -43.09 11.42
C ASN A 69 25.09 -42.85 11.30
N PHE A 70 25.88 -43.89 11.01
CA PHE A 70 27.28 -43.78 10.60
C PHE A 70 27.38 -43.87 9.08
N PHE A 71 27.99 -42.87 8.46
CA PHE A 71 28.16 -42.75 7.02
C PHE A 71 29.64 -42.59 6.67
N LEU A 72 30.11 -43.36 5.70
CA LEU A 72 31.47 -43.35 5.19
C LEU A 72 31.73 -42.12 4.32
N SER A 73 30.72 -41.68 3.58
CA SER A 73 30.79 -40.48 2.74
C SER A 73 29.47 -39.72 2.72
N PHE A 74 29.55 -38.47 2.26
CA PHE A 74 28.36 -37.67 2.02
C PHE A 74 27.38 -38.32 1.03
N ASP A 75 27.87 -38.98 -0.03
CA ASP A 75 27.02 -39.67 -1.01
C ASP A 75 26.21 -40.80 -0.36
N GLU A 76 26.79 -41.49 0.64
CA GLU A 76 26.09 -42.51 1.40
C GLU A 76 24.97 -41.90 2.27
N LEU A 77 25.23 -40.75 2.90
CA LEU A 77 24.25 -40.01 3.68
C LEU A 77 23.04 -39.64 2.83
N ILE A 78 23.22 -39.18 1.59
CA ILE A 78 22.11 -38.77 0.71
C ILE A 78 21.63 -39.87 -0.27
N SER A 79 22.09 -41.11 -0.12
CA SER A 79 21.73 -42.22 -1.03
C SER A 79 20.25 -42.60 -0.99
N THR A 80 19.58 -42.39 0.16
CA THR A 80 18.15 -42.70 0.33
C THR A 80 17.29 -41.43 0.24
N ALA A 81 16.15 -41.52 -0.45
CA ALA A 81 15.22 -40.40 -0.61
C ALA A 81 14.73 -39.79 0.72
N GLU A 82 14.54 -40.62 1.75
CA GLU A 82 14.14 -40.16 3.09
C GLU A 82 15.18 -39.22 3.71
N ARG A 83 16.47 -39.56 3.59
CA ARG A 83 17.56 -38.72 4.09
C ARG A 83 17.74 -37.44 3.27
N ARG A 84 17.24 -37.38 2.04
CA ARG A 84 17.20 -36.13 1.27
C ARG A 84 16.13 -35.15 1.77
N ILE A 85 15.11 -35.65 2.44
CA ILE A 85 13.94 -34.87 2.91
C ILE A 85 14.08 -34.52 4.39
N SER A 86 14.61 -35.43 5.20
CA SER A 86 14.80 -35.24 6.64
C SER A 86 16.19 -35.71 7.07
N SER A 87 16.93 -34.84 7.75
CA SER A 87 18.19 -35.22 8.39
C SER A 87 17.95 -36.13 9.60
N PRO A 88 18.81 -37.14 9.84
CA PRO A 88 18.89 -37.80 11.14
C PRO A 88 19.15 -36.77 12.25
N SER A 89 18.66 -37.05 13.46
CA SER A 89 18.89 -36.21 14.64
C SER A 89 20.36 -36.21 15.06
N ARG A 90 21.04 -37.35 14.90
CA ARG A 90 22.47 -37.53 15.15
C ARG A 90 23.07 -38.36 14.02
N PHE A 91 24.22 -37.96 13.50
CA PHE A 91 24.97 -38.77 12.54
C PHE A 91 26.47 -38.46 12.56
N TYR A 92 27.25 -39.36 11.97
CA TYR A 92 28.68 -39.18 11.77
C TYR A 92 29.05 -39.37 10.30
N LEU A 93 29.93 -38.50 9.80
CA LEU A 93 30.53 -38.56 8.47
C LEU A 93 32.03 -38.83 8.61
N ALA A 94 32.46 -40.00 8.14
CA ALA A 94 33.85 -40.44 8.26
C ALA A 94 34.82 -39.67 7.35
N ASP A 95 34.38 -39.31 6.14
CA ASP A 95 35.18 -38.58 5.14
C ASP A 95 35.71 -37.23 5.63
N THR A 96 34.90 -36.53 6.43
CA THR A 96 35.17 -35.19 6.96
C THR A 96 35.45 -35.19 8.45
N ASP A 97 35.43 -36.37 9.09
CA ASP A 97 35.49 -36.55 10.54
C ASP A 97 34.58 -35.59 11.31
N CYS A 98 33.30 -35.57 10.96
CA CYS A 98 32.33 -34.67 11.57
C CYS A 98 31.15 -35.41 12.19
N GLN A 99 30.74 -34.97 13.39
CA GLN A 99 29.60 -35.50 14.12
C GLN A 99 28.53 -34.41 14.25
N PHE A 100 27.30 -34.74 13.83
CA PHE A 100 26.13 -33.91 14.08
C PHE A 100 25.38 -34.43 15.30
N ASP A 101 25.07 -33.55 16.25
CA ASP A 101 24.28 -33.84 17.45
C ASP A 101 23.22 -32.75 17.70
N GLY A 102 22.67 -32.18 16.63
CA GLY A 102 21.68 -31.10 16.69
C GLY A 102 22.25 -29.69 16.57
N ASP A 103 23.54 -29.49 16.89
CA ASP A 103 24.24 -28.22 16.64
C ASP A 103 24.86 -28.22 15.24
N LYS A 104 24.51 -27.22 14.42
CA LYS A 104 25.03 -27.06 13.06
C LYS A 104 26.35 -26.28 13.02
N SER A 105 26.66 -25.50 14.06
CA SER A 105 27.77 -24.54 14.03
C SER A 105 29.14 -25.21 13.91
N THR A 106 29.24 -26.47 14.35
CA THR A 106 30.44 -27.30 14.31
C THR A 106 30.59 -28.10 13.02
N LEU A 107 29.59 -28.08 12.13
CA LEU A 107 29.61 -28.86 10.90
C LEU A 107 30.39 -28.16 9.77
N PRO A 108 31.01 -28.92 8.86
CA PRO A 108 31.52 -28.39 7.59
C PRO A 108 30.40 -27.75 6.76
N ALA A 109 30.77 -26.79 5.89
CA ALA A 109 29.81 -26.03 5.08
C ALA A 109 28.82 -26.92 4.29
N THR A 110 29.30 -27.99 3.65
CA THR A 110 28.45 -28.93 2.89
C THR A 110 27.38 -29.59 3.77
N ALA A 111 27.76 -30.00 4.99
CA ALA A 111 26.82 -30.60 5.93
C ALA A 111 25.83 -29.55 6.47
N GLN A 112 26.25 -28.30 6.70
CA GLN A 112 25.31 -27.22 7.05
C GLN A 112 24.30 -26.95 5.93
N HIS A 113 24.76 -26.89 4.67
CA HIS A 113 23.90 -26.72 3.50
C HIS A 113 22.91 -27.88 3.34
N TYR A 114 23.33 -29.11 3.64
CA TYR A 114 22.44 -30.28 3.68
C TYR A 114 21.31 -30.12 4.71
N ILE A 115 21.63 -29.70 5.94
CA ILE A 115 20.57 -29.46 6.94
C ILE A 115 19.65 -28.31 6.49
N ALA A 116 20.20 -27.27 5.87
CA ALA A 116 19.38 -26.18 5.30
C ALA A 116 18.45 -26.67 4.18
N ALA A 117 18.94 -27.53 3.27
CA ALA A 117 18.17 -28.09 2.17
C ALA A 117 17.02 -28.99 2.65
N THR A 118 17.26 -29.87 3.63
CA THR A 118 16.20 -30.71 4.23
C THR A 118 15.13 -29.85 4.95
N GLN A 119 15.55 -28.80 5.66
CA GLN A 119 14.64 -27.84 6.29
C GLN A 119 13.82 -27.06 5.26
N LEU A 120 14.44 -26.64 4.16
CA LEU A 120 13.75 -25.96 3.07
C LEU A 120 12.73 -26.88 2.41
N TYR A 121 13.08 -28.13 2.11
CA TYR A 121 12.15 -29.09 1.52
C TYR A 121 10.92 -29.33 2.42
N SER A 122 11.15 -29.46 3.73
CA SER A 122 10.08 -29.56 4.72
C SER A 122 9.19 -28.30 4.74
N THR A 123 9.81 -27.12 4.72
CA THR A 123 9.13 -25.82 4.72
C THR A 123 8.28 -25.63 3.45
N LEU A 124 8.84 -25.96 2.29
CA LEU A 124 8.15 -25.96 1.00
C LEU A 124 6.98 -26.94 0.99
N GLY A 125 7.12 -28.08 1.67
CA GLY A 125 6.06 -29.04 1.85
C GLY A 125 4.85 -28.53 2.65
N ASN A 126 4.96 -27.42 3.37
CA ASN A 126 3.82 -26.76 4.02
C ASN A 126 3.03 -25.84 3.07
N ALA A 127 3.62 -25.46 1.93
CA ALA A 127 2.94 -24.74 0.85
C ALA A 127 2.42 -25.67 -0.26
N ALA A 128 2.84 -26.93 -0.28
CA ALA A 128 2.39 -27.92 -1.27
C ALA A 128 0.91 -28.29 -1.06
N ASP A 129 0.17 -28.47 -2.14
CA ASP A 129 -1.22 -28.91 -2.11
C ASP A 129 -1.33 -30.38 -1.67
N HIS A 130 -0.33 -31.20 -2.02
CA HIS A 130 -0.25 -32.58 -1.61
C HIS A 130 1.21 -33.05 -1.48
N LYS A 131 1.44 -34.02 -0.60
CA LYS A 131 2.71 -34.76 -0.50
C LYS A 131 2.50 -36.13 -1.15
N GLY A 132 2.97 -36.28 -2.38
CA GLY A 132 2.83 -37.50 -3.18
C GLY A 132 3.97 -38.51 -2.97
N GLY A 133 3.99 -39.55 -3.82
CA GLY A 133 5.02 -40.60 -3.82
C GLY A 133 4.59 -41.89 -3.10
N LEU A 134 5.29 -43.00 -3.38
CA LEU A 134 5.13 -44.27 -2.68
C LEU A 134 6.29 -44.47 -1.69
N GLY A 135 5.94 -44.93 -0.47
CA GLY A 135 6.92 -45.25 0.57
C GLY A 135 7.73 -44.03 1.02
N SER A 136 9.05 -44.11 0.90
CA SER A 136 10.03 -43.11 1.37
C SER A 136 10.31 -41.97 0.36
N THR A 137 9.76 -42.04 -0.86
CA THR A 137 9.98 -41.04 -1.93
C THR A 137 8.91 -39.94 -1.91
N LYS A 138 8.79 -39.20 -0.80
CA LYS A 138 7.75 -38.16 -0.68
C LYS A 138 8.03 -36.99 -1.63
N THR A 139 7.20 -36.82 -2.65
CA THR A 139 7.27 -35.70 -3.61
C THR A 139 6.32 -34.57 -3.20
N LEU A 140 6.64 -33.33 -3.59
CA LEU A 140 5.76 -32.18 -3.34
C LEU A 140 4.97 -31.85 -4.59
N ILE A 141 3.64 -31.84 -4.48
CA ILE A 141 2.74 -31.59 -5.60
C ILE A 141 2.10 -30.22 -5.42
N PHE A 142 2.22 -29.40 -6.45
CA PHE A 142 1.58 -28.09 -6.58
C PHE A 142 0.60 -28.10 -7.73
N LEU A 143 -0.61 -27.61 -7.48
CA LEU A 143 -1.73 -27.57 -8.42
C LEU A 143 -2.11 -26.13 -8.72
N GLN A 144 -2.18 -25.80 -10.01
CA GLN A 144 -2.70 -24.53 -10.51
C GLN A 144 -3.42 -24.74 -11.86
N LYS A 145 -2.85 -24.27 -12.97
CA LYS A 145 -3.34 -24.57 -14.34
C LYS A 145 -2.84 -25.92 -14.87
N GLY A 146 -1.92 -26.55 -14.14
CA GLY A 146 -1.39 -27.88 -14.39
C GLY A 146 -0.89 -28.50 -13.08
N LYS A 147 -0.15 -29.60 -13.19
CA LYS A 147 0.51 -30.27 -12.07
C LYS A 147 2.02 -30.02 -12.17
N LEU A 148 2.62 -29.51 -11.10
CA LEU A 148 4.07 -29.46 -10.91
C LEU A 148 4.44 -30.39 -9.74
N GLU A 149 5.36 -31.32 -9.98
CA GLU A 149 5.87 -32.26 -8.98
C GLU A 149 7.35 -32.00 -8.72
N ILE A 150 7.69 -31.64 -7.49
CA ILE A 150 9.08 -31.47 -7.05
C ILE A 150 9.52 -32.76 -6.36
N THR A 151 10.58 -33.38 -6.89
CA THR A 151 11.16 -34.62 -6.33
C THR A 151 12.33 -34.33 -5.40
N PRO A 152 12.62 -35.19 -4.42
CA PRO A 152 13.68 -34.94 -3.43
C PRO A 152 15.10 -35.13 -3.98
N GLU A 153 15.28 -35.18 -5.29
CA GLU A 153 16.56 -35.49 -5.94
C GLU A 153 17.51 -34.28 -5.91
N TYR A 154 18.68 -34.48 -5.33
CA TYR A 154 19.85 -33.58 -5.38
C TYR A 154 21.12 -34.36 -4.98
N THR A 155 22.28 -33.77 -5.28
CA THR A 155 23.62 -34.29 -4.99
C THR A 155 24.40 -33.31 -4.10
N ALA A 156 25.59 -33.70 -3.65
CA ALA A 156 26.48 -32.81 -2.89
C ALA A 156 26.82 -31.51 -3.63
N ALA A 157 26.91 -31.56 -4.97
CA ALA A 157 27.25 -30.41 -5.81
C ALA A 157 26.13 -29.36 -5.91
N ASP A 158 24.89 -29.75 -5.61
CA ASP A 158 23.73 -28.84 -5.69
C ASP A 158 23.57 -28.00 -4.42
N LEU A 159 24.17 -28.45 -3.31
CA LEU A 159 24.08 -27.87 -1.98
C LEU A 159 24.84 -26.54 -1.90
N ARG A 160 24.16 -25.55 -1.33
CA ARG A 160 24.67 -24.18 -1.23
C ARG A 160 24.07 -23.49 -0.01
N GLU A 161 24.60 -22.31 0.28
CA GLU A 161 24.04 -21.42 1.28
C GLU A 161 22.67 -20.90 0.81
N LEU A 162 21.66 -20.95 1.69
CA LEU A 162 20.29 -20.54 1.39
C LEU A 162 19.93 -19.32 2.25
N ASN A 163 20.51 -18.18 1.91
CA ASN A 163 20.40 -16.93 2.69
C ASN A 163 18.95 -16.51 2.91
N SER A 164 18.09 -16.69 1.90
CA SER A 164 16.69 -16.28 1.95
C SER A 164 15.75 -17.29 2.62
N ALA A 165 16.25 -18.44 3.12
CA ALA A 165 15.40 -19.53 3.59
C ALA A 165 14.59 -19.16 4.84
N ASN A 166 15.22 -18.46 5.79
CA ASN A 166 14.53 -17.98 7.00
C ASN A 166 13.45 -16.96 6.66
N HIS A 167 13.75 -16.03 5.74
CA HIS A 167 12.78 -15.04 5.26
C HIS A 167 11.60 -15.69 4.54
N PHE A 168 11.86 -16.66 3.65
CA PHE A 168 10.80 -17.44 2.99
C PHE A 168 9.88 -18.12 4.00
N LYS A 169 10.47 -18.79 5.00
CA LYS A 169 9.72 -19.49 6.04
C LYS A 169 8.84 -18.54 6.84
N SER A 170 9.40 -17.47 7.40
CA SER A 170 8.65 -16.54 8.25
C SER A 170 7.58 -15.78 7.45
N GLU A 171 7.94 -15.26 6.28
CA GLU A 171 7.07 -14.34 5.53
C GLU A 171 6.03 -15.08 4.69
N PHE A 172 6.36 -16.20 4.03
CA PHE A 172 5.45 -16.85 3.08
C PHE A 172 4.74 -18.09 3.64
N ILE A 173 5.26 -18.70 4.72
CA ILE A 173 4.73 -19.95 5.27
C ILE A 173 4.08 -19.74 6.64
N GLU A 174 4.76 -19.08 7.57
CA GLU A 174 4.30 -18.94 8.97
C GLU A 174 3.42 -17.70 9.20
N SER A 175 3.60 -16.64 8.40
CA SER A 175 2.78 -15.43 8.47
C SER A 175 1.28 -15.72 8.30
N VAL A 176 0.46 -15.24 9.24
CA VAL A 176 -1.00 -15.31 9.17
C VAL A 176 -1.58 -14.28 8.18
N THR A 177 -0.92 -13.14 8.01
CA THR A 177 -1.37 -12.06 7.12
C THR A 177 -1.35 -12.51 5.66
N HIS A 178 -2.49 -12.37 4.98
CA HIS A 178 -2.68 -12.74 3.57
C HIS A 178 -2.23 -14.17 3.22
N LYS A 179 -2.36 -15.11 4.17
CA LYS A 179 -1.85 -16.47 4.06
C LYS A 179 -2.25 -17.16 2.75
N ASP A 180 -3.54 -17.13 2.40
CA ASP A 180 -4.05 -17.80 1.19
C ASP A 180 -3.47 -17.18 -0.09
N GLN A 181 -3.29 -15.85 -0.10
CA GLN A 181 -2.70 -15.15 -1.24
C GLN A 181 -1.21 -15.40 -1.35
N LYS A 182 -0.48 -15.44 -0.22
CA LYS A 182 0.94 -15.82 -0.20
C LYS A 182 1.14 -17.25 -0.72
N GLN A 183 0.28 -18.21 -0.33
CA GLN A 183 0.30 -19.56 -0.90
C GLN A 183 0.00 -19.59 -2.41
N THR A 184 -0.90 -18.73 -2.88
CA THR A 184 -1.21 -18.59 -4.31
C THR A 184 -0.03 -17.99 -5.09
N ILE A 185 0.66 -17.00 -4.50
CA ILE A 185 1.86 -16.39 -5.06
C ILE A 185 2.99 -17.43 -5.13
N VAL A 186 3.20 -18.22 -4.07
CA VAL A 186 4.18 -19.32 -4.07
C VAL A 186 3.96 -20.28 -5.24
N ARG A 187 2.71 -20.74 -5.43
CA ARG A 187 2.36 -21.58 -6.57
C ARG A 187 2.65 -20.89 -7.90
N THR A 188 2.20 -19.66 -8.06
CA THR A 188 2.35 -18.92 -9.31
C THR A 188 3.82 -18.76 -9.70
N VAL A 189 4.67 -18.35 -8.76
CA VAL A 189 6.10 -18.17 -9.02
C VAL A 189 6.79 -19.52 -9.29
N LEU A 190 6.41 -20.61 -8.60
CA LEU A 190 6.92 -21.94 -8.93
C LEU A 190 6.55 -22.37 -10.36
N PHE A 191 5.30 -22.17 -10.77
CA PHE A 191 4.85 -22.47 -12.14
C PHE A 191 5.54 -21.57 -13.18
N GLU A 192 5.85 -20.33 -12.84
CA GLU A 192 6.60 -19.41 -13.69
C GLU A 192 8.08 -19.79 -13.82
N LEU A 193 8.68 -20.32 -12.74
CA LEU A 193 10.08 -20.77 -12.75
C LEU A 193 10.24 -22.05 -13.58
N PHE A 194 9.27 -22.95 -13.52
CA PHE A 194 9.32 -24.27 -14.16
C PHE A 194 8.30 -24.43 -15.29
N GLN A 195 8.02 -23.36 -16.04
CA GLN A 195 6.99 -23.35 -17.09
C GLN A 195 7.12 -24.55 -18.05
N GLY A 196 6.00 -25.24 -18.26
CA GLY A 196 5.91 -26.38 -19.17
C GLY A 196 6.51 -27.69 -18.65
N ARG A 197 7.07 -27.72 -17.43
CA ARG A 197 7.62 -28.94 -16.81
C ARG A 197 6.67 -29.49 -15.75
N GLY A 198 6.25 -30.74 -15.90
CA GLY A 198 5.35 -31.40 -14.94
C GLY A 198 6.07 -31.99 -13.72
N ARG A 199 7.38 -32.23 -13.82
CA ARG A 199 8.20 -32.84 -12.77
C ARG A 199 9.61 -32.25 -12.81
N VAL A 200 10.16 -31.87 -11.65
CA VAL A 200 11.43 -31.17 -11.51
C VAL A 200 12.17 -31.67 -10.26
N PRO A 201 13.50 -31.93 -10.33
CA PRO A 201 14.28 -32.27 -9.15
C PRO A 201 14.52 -31.06 -8.23
N PHE A 202 14.57 -31.30 -6.93
CA PHE A 202 14.80 -30.25 -5.94
C PHE A 202 16.14 -29.52 -6.14
N SER A 203 17.14 -30.17 -6.74
CA SER A 203 18.39 -29.53 -7.15
C SER A 203 18.20 -28.28 -8.01
N GLU A 204 17.22 -28.27 -8.94
CA GLU A 204 16.95 -27.10 -9.78
C GLU A 204 16.40 -25.93 -8.95
N LEU A 205 15.55 -26.21 -7.94
CA LEU A 205 15.04 -25.17 -7.05
C LEU A 205 16.13 -24.65 -6.11
N LEU A 206 16.99 -25.53 -5.57
CA LEU A 206 18.19 -25.11 -4.84
C LEU A 206 19.06 -24.20 -5.72
N GLY A 207 19.17 -24.54 -7.00
CA GLY A 207 19.71 -23.77 -8.11
C GLY A 207 19.43 -22.26 -8.10
N GLN A 208 18.19 -21.91 -7.83
CA GLN A 208 17.61 -20.59 -8.09
C GLN A 208 16.77 -20.10 -6.90
N PHE A 209 17.09 -20.59 -5.70
CA PHE A 209 16.22 -20.38 -4.53
C PHE A 209 16.12 -18.90 -4.13
N ASP A 210 17.22 -18.16 -4.18
CA ASP A 210 17.18 -16.72 -3.84
C ASP A 210 16.38 -15.94 -4.90
N ASP A 211 16.58 -16.20 -6.20
CA ASP A 211 15.77 -15.62 -7.28
C ASP A 211 14.28 -15.94 -7.13
N PHE A 212 13.96 -17.16 -6.67
CA PHE A 212 12.60 -17.57 -6.36
C PHE A 212 12.01 -16.67 -5.25
N VAL A 213 12.73 -16.45 -4.14
CA VAL A 213 12.26 -15.59 -3.04
C VAL A 213 12.14 -14.13 -3.49
N GLU A 214 13.04 -13.62 -4.31
CA GLU A 214 12.92 -12.27 -4.89
C GLU A 214 11.64 -12.10 -5.72
N LYS A 215 11.32 -13.08 -6.56
CA LYS A 215 10.06 -13.08 -7.35
C LYS A 215 8.82 -13.17 -6.46
N LEU A 216 8.87 -13.94 -5.38
CA LEU A 216 7.78 -13.98 -4.38
C LEU A 216 7.55 -12.60 -3.76
N ASN A 217 8.63 -11.94 -3.34
CA ASN A 217 8.58 -10.60 -2.77
C ASN A 217 7.99 -9.59 -3.74
N ALA A 218 8.47 -9.56 -4.98
CA ALA A 218 7.94 -8.67 -6.01
C ALA A 218 6.44 -8.90 -6.25
N SER A 219 6.01 -10.16 -6.38
CA SER A 219 4.61 -10.52 -6.59
C SER A 219 3.72 -10.13 -5.40
N TYR A 220 4.21 -10.32 -4.17
CA TYR A 220 3.48 -9.91 -2.97
C TYR A 220 3.38 -8.39 -2.84
N GLN A 221 4.43 -7.65 -3.17
CA GLN A 221 4.39 -6.19 -3.20
C GLN A 221 3.38 -5.66 -4.22
N LEU A 222 3.27 -6.29 -5.39
CA LEU A 222 2.23 -5.97 -6.37
C LEU A 222 0.83 -6.22 -5.83
N TYR A 223 0.60 -7.37 -5.18
CA TYR A 223 -0.68 -7.69 -4.55
C TYR A 223 -1.09 -6.66 -3.49
N VAL A 224 -0.18 -6.31 -2.57
CA VAL A 224 -0.44 -5.31 -1.53
C VAL A 224 -0.68 -3.92 -2.15
N SER A 225 0.07 -3.57 -3.19
CA SER A 225 -0.10 -2.32 -3.92
C SER A 225 -1.45 -2.23 -4.63
N GLU A 226 -1.93 -3.33 -5.21
CA GLU A 226 -3.25 -3.39 -5.85
C GLU A 226 -4.39 -3.26 -4.82
N PHE A 227 -4.29 -3.91 -3.67
CA PHE A 227 -5.27 -3.75 -2.59
C PHE A 227 -5.31 -2.31 -2.05
N SER A 228 -4.13 -1.71 -1.88
CA SER A 228 -4.01 -0.29 -1.52
C SER A 228 -4.66 0.61 -2.57
N PHE A 229 -4.44 0.32 -3.86
CA PHE A 229 -5.07 1.06 -4.96
C PHE A 229 -6.59 0.91 -4.97
N GLN A 230 -7.15 -0.30 -4.82
CA GLN A 230 -8.59 -0.52 -4.82
C GLN A 230 -9.27 0.17 -3.64
N LYS A 231 -8.65 0.11 -2.44
CA LYS A 231 -9.14 0.83 -1.27
C LYS A 231 -9.14 2.34 -1.49
N VAL A 232 -8.06 2.88 -2.05
CA VAL A 232 -7.96 4.31 -2.38
C VAL A 232 -8.99 4.70 -3.42
N LYS A 233 -9.20 3.88 -4.46
CA LYS A 233 -10.22 4.12 -5.48
C LYS A 233 -11.62 4.16 -4.88
N ALA A 234 -11.97 3.21 -4.02
CA ALA A 234 -13.28 3.16 -3.37
C ALA A 234 -13.53 4.40 -2.49
N GLU A 235 -12.52 4.85 -1.75
CA GLU A 235 -12.61 6.08 -0.95
C GLU A 235 -12.86 7.31 -1.85
N VAL A 236 -12.09 7.45 -2.93
CA VAL A 236 -12.25 8.55 -3.89
C VAL A 236 -13.62 8.54 -4.56
N GLU A 237 -14.15 7.37 -4.92
CA GLU A 237 -15.49 7.23 -5.51
C GLU A 237 -16.59 7.63 -4.52
N LYS A 238 -16.46 7.23 -3.25
CA LYS A 238 -17.38 7.61 -2.18
C LYS A 238 -17.36 9.12 -1.92
N GLU A 239 -16.17 9.70 -1.79
CA GLU A 239 -16.01 11.15 -1.57
C GLU A 239 -16.55 11.97 -2.75
N LYS A 240 -16.31 11.52 -3.99
CA LYS A 240 -16.89 12.13 -5.19
C LYS A 240 -18.43 12.11 -5.15
N LEU A 241 -19.02 11.00 -4.70
CA LEU A 241 -20.47 10.88 -4.57
C LEU A 241 -21.01 11.85 -3.51
N GLU A 242 -20.33 11.97 -2.37
CA GLU A 242 -20.70 12.92 -1.30
C GLU A 242 -20.58 14.37 -1.77
N ALA A 243 -19.47 14.75 -2.41
CA ALA A 243 -19.29 16.09 -2.98
C ALA A 243 -20.37 16.39 -4.03
N THR A 244 -20.67 15.44 -4.91
CA THR A 244 -21.74 15.57 -5.91
C THR A 244 -23.10 15.78 -5.25
N THR A 245 -23.38 15.05 -4.16
CA THR A 245 -24.63 15.18 -3.41
C THR A 245 -24.74 16.55 -2.76
N LYS A 246 -23.68 17.05 -2.13
CA LYS A 246 -23.62 18.41 -1.55
C LYS A 246 -23.83 19.48 -2.62
N LEU A 247 -23.16 19.37 -3.78
CA LEU A 247 -23.34 20.28 -4.91
C LEU A 247 -24.78 20.26 -5.43
N ASN A 248 -25.39 19.08 -5.60
CA ASN A 248 -26.77 18.97 -6.05
C ASN A 248 -27.76 19.62 -5.07
N LYS A 249 -27.52 19.50 -3.75
CA LYS A 249 -28.32 20.19 -2.73
C LYS A 249 -28.24 21.71 -2.86
N VAL A 250 -27.03 22.26 -2.97
CA VAL A 250 -26.82 23.70 -3.19
C VAL A 250 -27.53 24.18 -4.46
N PHE A 251 -27.45 23.41 -5.54
CA PHE A 251 -28.16 23.71 -6.79
C PHE A 251 -29.68 23.74 -6.61
N SER A 252 -30.25 22.73 -5.95
CA SER A 252 -31.69 22.67 -5.64
C SER A 252 -32.15 23.89 -4.84
N ASP A 253 -31.36 24.32 -3.86
CA ASP A 253 -31.70 25.49 -3.05
C ASP A 253 -31.61 26.81 -3.85
N ILE A 254 -30.62 26.93 -4.74
CA ILE A 254 -30.49 28.07 -5.68
C ILE A 254 -31.67 28.15 -6.65
N GLN A 255 -32.16 27.00 -7.13
CA GLN A 255 -33.29 26.96 -8.04
C GLN A 255 -34.56 27.53 -7.41
N ASN A 256 -34.85 27.16 -6.16
CA ASN A 256 -35.99 27.72 -5.40
C ASN A 256 -35.87 29.23 -5.23
N GLN A 257 -34.65 29.71 -4.98
CA GLN A 257 -34.34 31.12 -4.84
C GLN A 257 -34.55 31.91 -6.14
N LEU A 258 -34.12 31.37 -7.28
CA LEU A 258 -34.32 31.98 -8.60
C LEU A 258 -35.81 32.15 -8.94
N LEU A 259 -36.68 31.27 -8.44
CA LEU A 259 -38.13 31.37 -8.64
C LEU A 259 -38.79 32.37 -7.67
N ALA A 260 -38.27 32.52 -6.45
CA ALA A 260 -38.82 33.40 -5.43
C ALA A 260 -38.65 34.89 -5.77
N VAL A 261 -37.53 35.29 -6.36
CA VAL A 261 -37.22 36.71 -6.63
C VAL A 261 -38.18 37.35 -7.66
N PRO A 262 -38.49 36.72 -8.82
CA PRO A 262 -39.48 37.26 -9.75
C PRO A 262 -40.89 37.34 -9.16
N ALA A 263 -41.30 36.33 -8.37
CA ALA A 263 -42.60 36.33 -7.72
C ALA A 263 -42.74 37.51 -6.74
N ALA A 264 -41.69 37.79 -5.95
CA ALA A 264 -41.65 38.96 -5.07
C ALA A 264 -41.76 40.28 -5.86
N LEU A 265 -41.05 40.41 -6.99
CA LEU A 265 -41.13 41.57 -7.87
C LEU A 265 -42.54 41.83 -8.40
N VAL A 266 -43.22 40.79 -8.88
CA VAL A 266 -44.62 40.88 -9.36
C VAL A 266 -45.56 41.31 -8.25
N LEU A 267 -45.39 40.78 -7.04
CA LEU A 267 -46.18 41.18 -5.87
C LEU A 267 -46.01 42.66 -5.52
N VAL A 268 -44.76 43.15 -5.50
CA VAL A 268 -44.48 44.56 -5.21
C VAL A 268 -45.13 45.47 -6.26
N GLY A 269 -44.91 45.19 -7.54
CA GLY A 269 -45.46 46.00 -8.62
C GLY A 269 -46.99 45.98 -8.72
N GLY A 270 -47.63 44.86 -8.37
CA GLY A 270 -49.09 44.71 -8.45
C GLY A 270 -49.86 45.24 -7.24
N GLN A 271 -49.22 45.33 -6.06
CA GLN A 271 -49.91 45.69 -4.81
C GLN A 271 -49.69 47.13 -4.35
N MET A 272 -48.67 47.83 -4.84
CA MET A 272 -48.45 49.23 -4.50
C MET A 272 -49.53 50.14 -5.11
N GLU A 273 -49.98 51.12 -4.33
CA GLU A 273 -51.02 52.08 -4.73
C GLU A 273 -50.40 53.35 -5.29
N ASN A 274 -50.96 53.87 -6.39
CA ASN A 274 -50.54 55.10 -7.02
C ASN A 274 -51.38 56.29 -6.52
N THR A 275 -51.06 56.79 -5.34
CA THR A 275 -51.79 57.89 -4.67
C THR A 275 -51.00 59.20 -4.61
N ALA A 276 -49.84 59.28 -5.28
CA ALA A 276 -48.90 60.41 -5.25
C ALA A 276 -48.57 60.92 -3.84
N SER A 277 -48.69 60.04 -2.84
CA SER A 277 -48.50 60.32 -1.42
C SER A 277 -47.96 59.10 -0.68
N TRP A 278 -47.30 59.35 0.45
CA TRP A 278 -46.78 58.29 1.32
C TRP A 278 -47.94 57.57 2.01
N THR A 279 -48.23 56.36 1.55
CA THR A 279 -49.28 55.51 2.14
C THR A 279 -48.65 54.43 3.01
N SER A 280 -49.25 54.14 4.17
CA SER A 280 -48.79 53.09 5.09
C SER A 280 -48.66 51.73 4.41
N LYS A 281 -49.56 51.41 3.48
CA LYS A 281 -49.54 50.20 2.65
C LYS A 281 -48.25 50.09 1.81
N ASN A 282 -47.90 51.13 1.05
CA ASN A 282 -46.69 51.13 0.21
C ASN A 282 -45.42 51.00 1.07
N SER A 283 -45.39 51.66 2.23
CA SER A 283 -44.28 51.56 3.18
C SER A 283 -44.13 50.15 3.76
N ILE A 284 -45.23 49.47 4.09
CA ILE A 284 -45.22 48.07 4.57
C ILE A 284 -44.76 47.12 3.48
N ILE A 285 -45.22 47.28 2.22
CA ILE A 285 -44.78 46.46 1.08
C ILE A 285 -43.27 46.61 0.85
N TRP A 286 -42.77 47.85 0.87
CA TRP A 286 -41.33 48.12 0.74
C TRP A 286 -40.53 47.55 1.91
N LEU A 287 -41.01 47.70 3.14
CA LEU A 287 -40.35 47.12 4.32
C LEU A 287 -40.29 45.59 4.22
N GLY A 288 -41.36 44.94 3.76
CA GLY A 288 -41.36 43.50 3.48
C GLY A 288 -40.32 43.10 2.43
N THR A 289 -40.18 43.91 1.39
CA THR A 289 -39.17 43.69 0.33
C THR A 289 -37.74 43.90 0.84
N LEU A 290 -37.53 44.88 1.72
CA LEU A 290 -36.25 45.11 2.40
C LEU A 290 -35.87 43.90 3.25
N VAL A 291 -36.79 43.44 4.11
CA VAL A 291 -36.57 42.25 4.97
C VAL A 291 -36.29 41.01 4.12
N PHE A 292 -37.09 40.77 3.07
CA PHE A 292 -36.84 39.68 2.13
C PHE A 292 -35.44 39.77 1.52
N SER A 293 -35.02 40.94 1.05
CA SER A 293 -33.71 41.16 0.44
C SER A 293 -32.55 40.91 1.42
N VAL A 294 -32.71 41.30 2.68
CA VAL A 294 -31.73 41.03 3.75
C VAL A 294 -31.63 39.53 4.02
N LEU A 295 -32.76 38.85 4.25
CA LEU A 295 -32.79 37.40 4.49
C LEU A 295 -32.21 36.62 3.31
N MET A 296 -32.56 37.02 2.09
CA MET A 296 -32.07 36.41 0.87
C MET A 296 -30.56 36.58 0.71
N THR A 297 -30.04 37.77 1.04
CA THR A 297 -28.59 38.04 1.05
C THR A 297 -27.86 37.16 2.08
N LEU A 298 -28.45 36.93 3.26
CA LEU A 298 -27.90 36.02 4.26
C LEU A 298 -27.88 34.57 3.77
N LEU A 299 -28.97 34.09 3.14
CA LEU A 299 -29.03 32.75 2.56
C LEU A 299 -27.97 32.53 1.47
N VAL A 300 -27.82 33.48 0.55
CA VAL A 300 -26.82 33.40 -0.53
C VAL A 300 -25.40 33.41 0.02
N ARG A 301 -25.12 34.23 1.05
CA ARG A 301 -23.83 34.22 1.75
C ARG A 301 -23.56 32.86 2.39
N ASN A 302 -24.54 32.29 3.09
CA ASN A 302 -24.43 30.96 3.70
C ASN A 302 -24.11 29.88 2.64
N GLN A 303 -24.84 29.85 1.53
CA GLN A 303 -24.60 28.91 0.44
C GLN A 303 -23.22 29.07 -0.20
N ARG A 304 -22.72 30.31 -0.31
CA ARG A 304 -21.36 30.57 -0.76
C ARG A 304 -20.32 29.98 0.20
N HIS A 305 -20.52 30.10 1.51
CA HIS A 305 -19.63 29.48 2.50
C HIS A 305 -19.65 27.95 2.39
N THR A 306 -20.83 27.34 2.27
CA THR A 306 -20.96 25.90 2.04
C THR A 306 -20.24 25.46 0.77
N LEU A 307 -20.41 26.20 -0.33
CA LEU A 307 -19.77 25.90 -1.61
C LEU A 307 -18.24 26.04 -1.55
N LEU A 308 -17.73 27.02 -0.79
CA LEU A 308 -16.30 27.18 -0.53
C LEU A 308 -15.74 26.03 0.31
N ALA A 309 -16.45 25.59 1.35
CA ALA A 309 -16.04 24.44 2.15
C ALA A 309 -15.94 23.17 1.30
N VAL A 310 -16.94 22.91 0.44
CA VAL A 310 -16.91 21.81 -0.52
C VAL A 310 -15.72 21.92 -1.48
N LYS A 311 -15.40 23.13 -1.96
CA LYS A 311 -14.22 23.34 -2.81
C LYS A 311 -12.91 23.02 -2.09
N GLN A 312 -12.78 23.44 -0.83
CA GLN A 312 -11.60 23.15 -0.03
C GLN A 312 -11.42 21.65 0.22
N GLU A 313 -12.51 20.93 0.52
CA GLU A 313 -12.49 19.46 0.62
C GLU A 313 -11.99 18.81 -0.68
N ILE A 314 -12.57 19.21 -1.82
CA ILE A 314 -12.19 18.70 -3.16
C ILE A 314 -10.71 18.96 -3.45
N ASP A 315 -10.22 20.16 -3.14
CA ASP A 315 -8.83 20.55 -3.42
C ASP A 315 -7.82 19.81 -2.54
N GLN A 316 -8.13 19.64 -1.25
CA GLN A 316 -7.30 18.86 -0.33
C GLN A 316 -7.18 17.40 -0.77
N GLN A 317 -8.30 16.78 -1.19
CA GLN A 317 -8.30 15.40 -1.69
C GLN A 317 -7.47 15.27 -2.97
N TRP A 318 -7.60 16.22 -3.90
CA TRP A 318 -6.81 16.22 -5.13
C TRP A 318 -5.30 16.30 -4.85
N GLN A 319 -4.90 17.10 -3.85
CA GLN A 319 -3.49 17.19 -3.43
C GLN A 319 -2.97 15.85 -2.88
N GLN A 320 -3.77 15.14 -2.08
CA GLN A 320 -3.39 13.82 -1.54
C GLN A 320 -3.22 12.76 -2.64
N ILE A 321 -4.04 12.81 -3.70
CA ILE A 321 -3.96 11.87 -4.81
C ILE A 321 -2.77 12.18 -5.73
N LYS A 322 -2.46 13.47 -5.96
CA LYS A 322 -1.28 13.88 -6.72
C LYS A 322 0.05 13.43 -6.10
N GLY A 323 0.09 13.14 -4.81
CA GLY A 323 1.25 12.56 -4.13
C GLY A 323 1.48 11.06 -4.41
N LYS A 324 0.56 10.38 -5.12
CA LYS A 324 0.64 8.94 -5.46
C LYS A 324 1.19 8.71 -6.88
N PRO A 325 1.59 7.48 -7.27
CA PRO A 325 2.19 7.19 -8.57
C PRO A 325 1.34 7.69 -9.77
N HIS A 326 2.00 8.19 -10.82
CA HIS A 326 1.35 8.91 -11.94
C HIS A 326 0.22 8.14 -12.63
N SER A 327 0.31 6.80 -12.73
CA SER A 327 -0.72 5.95 -13.34
C SER A 327 -2.08 5.97 -12.62
N VAL A 328 -2.10 6.41 -11.36
CA VAL A 328 -3.29 6.57 -10.53
C VAL A 328 -3.90 7.95 -10.73
N ALA A 329 -3.10 9.01 -10.65
CA ALA A 329 -3.56 10.40 -10.71
C ALA A 329 -4.26 10.74 -12.05
N ASP A 330 -3.70 10.28 -13.17
CA ASP A 330 -4.24 10.54 -14.52
C ASP A 330 -5.65 9.98 -14.72
N ARG A 331 -5.96 8.85 -14.06
CA ARG A 331 -7.29 8.23 -14.15
C ARG A 331 -8.38 9.04 -13.44
N PHE A 332 -8.01 9.87 -12.45
CA PHE A 332 -8.96 10.66 -11.66
C PHE A 332 -9.02 12.13 -12.07
N GLU A 333 -8.06 12.64 -12.84
CA GLU A 333 -8.00 14.04 -13.28
C GLU A 333 -9.30 14.49 -13.95
N SER A 334 -9.84 13.66 -14.85
CA SER A 334 -11.10 13.94 -15.56
C SER A 334 -12.29 14.10 -14.61
N SER A 335 -12.33 13.34 -13.51
CA SER A 335 -13.39 13.42 -12.49
C SER A 335 -13.29 14.69 -11.66
N TYR A 336 -12.09 15.06 -11.21
CA TYR A 336 -11.89 16.32 -10.47
C TYR A 336 -12.17 17.55 -11.33
N ARG A 337 -11.81 17.51 -12.62
CA ARG A 337 -12.12 18.59 -13.56
C ARG A 337 -13.62 18.80 -13.76
N GLN A 338 -14.43 17.73 -13.67
CA GLN A 338 -15.89 17.85 -13.71
C GLN A 338 -16.46 18.51 -12.44
N LEU A 339 -15.93 18.16 -11.27
CA LEU A 339 -16.34 18.78 -10.00
C LEU A 339 -16.00 20.27 -9.97
N ASP A 340 -14.81 20.64 -10.43
CA ASP A 340 -14.36 22.03 -10.50
C ASP A 340 -15.23 22.88 -11.45
N LYS A 341 -15.59 22.34 -12.63
CA LYS A 341 -16.54 23.00 -13.54
C LYS A 341 -17.91 23.24 -12.89
N ARG A 342 -18.43 22.25 -12.15
CA ARG A 342 -19.71 22.36 -11.44
C ARG A 342 -19.66 23.42 -10.34
N TYR A 343 -18.57 23.48 -9.57
CA TYR A 343 -18.34 24.53 -8.57
C TYR A 343 -18.43 25.93 -9.20
N HIS A 344 -17.68 26.19 -10.28
CA HIS A 344 -17.68 27.49 -10.94
C HIS A 344 -19.06 27.89 -11.48
N HIS A 345 -19.80 26.92 -12.04
CA HIS A 345 -21.16 27.15 -12.49
C HIS A 345 -22.09 27.57 -11.34
N GLN A 346 -21.99 26.92 -10.18
CA GLN A 346 -22.80 27.27 -9.01
C GLN A 346 -22.43 28.63 -8.41
N VAL A 347 -21.13 28.96 -8.37
CA VAL A 347 -20.67 30.31 -7.96
C VAL A 347 -21.27 31.37 -8.88
N TRP A 348 -21.31 31.11 -10.19
CA TRP A 348 -21.92 32.02 -11.16
C TRP A 348 -23.43 32.19 -10.94
N LEU A 349 -24.17 31.11 -10.67
CA LEU A 349 -25.60 31.18 -10.35
C LEU A 349 -25.88 31.98 -9.06
N LEU A 350 -25.10 31.78 -7.99
CA LEU A 350 -25.23 32.58 -6.75
C LEU A 350 -25.00 34.08 -6.98
N ARG A 351 -24.09 34.44 -7.90
CA ARG A 351 -23.87 35.85 -8.30
C ARG A 351 -25.09 36.40 -9.04
N ILE A 352 -25.73 35.61 -9.90
CA ILE A 352 -26.97 36.02 -10.58
C ILE A 352 -28.09 36.25 -9.56
N VAL A 353 -28.29 35.33 -8.61
CA VAL A 353 -29.31 35.51 -7.56
C VAL A 353 -29.05 36.79 -6.76
N SER A 354 -27.79 37.03 -6.36
CA SER A 354 -27.41 38.26 -5.64
C SER A 354 -27.74 39.52 -6.43
N PHE A 355 -27.44 39.51 -7.73
CA PHE A 355 -27.72 40.62 -8.63
C PHE A 355 -29.23 40.85 -8.82
N LEU A 356 -30.01 39.78 -8.98
CA LEU A 356 -31.47 39.86 -9.09
C LEU A 356 -32.11 40.42 -7.82
N VAL A 357 -31.64 40.04 -6.64
CA VAL A 357 -32.11 40.60 -5.36
C VAL A 357 -31.78 42.09 -5.27
N ALA A 358 -30.58 42.50 -5.66
CA ALA A 358 -30.19 43.91 -5.68
C ALA A 358 -31.05 44.74 -6.65
N ILE A 359 -31.30 44.23 -7.86
CA ILE A 359 -32.22 44.85 -8.83
C ILE A 359 -33.63 44.91 -8.26
N SER A 360 -34.12 43.84 -7.65
CA SER A 360 -35.47 43.77 -7.07
C SER A 360 -35.67 44.86 -6.02
N LEU A 361 -34.71 45.02 -5.10
CA LEU A 361 -34.76 46.06 -4.08
C LEU A 361 -34.68 47.47 -4.70
N ALA A 362 -33.82 47.67 -5.70
CA ALA A 362 -33.70 48.95 -6.41
C ALA A 362 -35.01 49.31 -7.15
N ALA A 363 -35.61 48.34 -7.84
CA ALA A 363 -36.88 48.50 -8.53
C ALA A 363 -38.04 48.78 -7.57
N ALA A 364 -38.13 48.05 -6.46
CA ALA A 364 -39.14 48.28 -5.42
C ALA A 364 -38.99 49.67 -4.79
N THR A 365 -37.77 50.12 -4.54
CA THR A 365 -37.49 51.46 -4.02
C THR A 365 -37.85 52.53 -5.06
N GLY A 366 -37.51 52.31 -6.34
CA GLY A 366 -37.90 53.20 -7.43
C GLY A 366 -39.42 53.31 -7.60
N MET A 367 -40.14 52.19 -7.53
CA MET A 367 -41.61 52.15 -7.58
C MET A 367 -42.23 52.88 -6.39
N LEU A 368 -41.71 52.67 -5.18
CA LEU A 368 -42.16 53.39 -4.00
C LEU A 368 -42.04 54.91 -4.20
N LEU A 369 -40.86 55.37 -4.65
CA LEU A 369 -40.63 56.80 -4.90
C LEU A 369 -41.57 57.31 -6.00
N TRP A 370 -41.73 56.58 -7.09
CA TRP A 370 -42.59 56.96 -8.21
C TRP A 370 -44.07 57.08 -7.82
N PHE A 371 -44.57 56.18 -6.97
CA PHE A 371 -45.98 56.18 -6.56
C PHE A 371 -46.28 57.07 -5.34
N SER A 372 -45.28 57.35 -4.50
CA SER A 372 -45.46 58.14 -3.28
C SER A 372 -44.96 59.58 -3.36
N VAL A 373 -44.20 59.96 -4.39
CA VAL A 373 -43.69 61.33 -4.59
C VAL A 373 -44.28 61.94 -5.87
N SER A 374 -44.71 63.20 -5.80
CA SER A 374 -45.17 63.93 -7.00
C SER A 374 -44.06 64.01 -8.06
N GLN A 375 -44.41 63.85 -9.34
CA GLN A 375 -43.43 63.79 -10.43
C GLN A 375 -42.54 65.05 -10.53
N GLN A 376 -43.05 66.24 -10.16
CA GLN A 376 -42.28 67.48 -10.15
C GLN A 376 -41.15 67.47 -9.09
N LEU A 377 -41.46 67.12 -7.84
CA LEU A 377 -40.46 67.02 -6.76
C LEU A 377 -39.40 65.93 -7.03
N LEU A 378 -39.78 64.85 -7.71
CA LEU A 378 -38.85 63.79 -8.11
C LEU A 378 -37.85 64.27 -9.16
N ILE A 379 -38.31 65.00 -10.18
CA ILE A 379 -37.43 65.57 -11.21
C ILE A 379 -36.54 66.66 -10.62
N GLU A 380 -37.06 67.51 -9.73
CA GLU A 380 -36.26 68.52 -9.03
C GLU A 380 -35.16 67.86 -8.17
N SER A 381 -35.48 66.86 -7.36
CA SER A 381 -34.47 66.18 -6.53
C SER A 381 -33.39 65.44 -7.35
N LEU A 382 -33.77 64.80 -8.47
CA LEU A 382 -32.81 64.17 -9.39
C LEU A 382 -31.92 65.19 -10.10
N THR A 383 -32.49 66.32 -10.54
CA THR A 383 -31.72 67.39 -11.19
C THR A 383 -30.77 68.07 -10.22
N TRP A 384 -31.21 68.36 -8.98
CA TRP A 384 -30.33 68.83 -7.91
C TRP A 384 -29.24 67.80 -7.57
N GLY A 385 -29.57 66.51 -7.50
CA GLY A 385 -28.60 65.44 -7.26
C GLY A 385 -27.53 65.34 -8.34
N ILE A 386 -27.91 65.45 -9.62
CA ILE A 386 -26.97 65.47 -10.75
C ILE A 386 -26.14 66.77 -10.74
N TRP A 387 -26.75 67.92 -10.43
CA TRP A 387 -26.04 69.20 -10.30
C TRP A 387 -24.99 69.20 -9.18
N PHE A 388 -25.26 68.52 -8.06
CA PHE A 388 -24.29 68.36 -6.98
C PHE A 388 -23.25 67.25 -7.23
N ALA A 389 -23.58 66.22 -8.01
CA ALA A 389 -22.66 65.12 -8.32
C ALA A 389 -21.68 65.43 -9.46
N THR A 390 -22.06 66.30 -10.40
CA THR A 390 -21.22 66.67 -11.56
C THR A 390 -19.88 67.34 -11.18
N PRO A 391 -19.79 68.24 -10.17
CA PRO A 391 -18.51 68.79 -9.71
C PRO A 391 -17.61 67.73 -9.08
N LEU A 392 -18.17 66.77 -8.35
CA LEU A 392 -17.42 65.69 -7.70
C LEU A 392 -16.83 64.71 -8.72
N LEU A 393 -17.62 64.29 -9.71
CA LEU A 393 -17.14 63.44 -10.79
C LEU A 393 -16.16 64.16 -11.71
N ALA A 394 -16.38 65.45 -12.01
CA ALA A 394 -15.43 66.26 -12.76
C ALA A 394 -14.10 66.43 -12.01
N TRP A 395 -14.15 66.59 -10.68
CA TRP A 395 -12.96 66.65 -9.83
C TRP A 395 -12.17 65.34 -9.85
N ASP A 396 -12.84 64.20 -9.75
CA ASP A 396 -12.17 62.89 -9.78
C ASP A 396 -11.57 62.57 -11.16
N VAL A 397 -12.25 62.96 -12.25
CA VAL A 397 -11.71 62.82 -13.62
C VAL A 397 -10.53 63.75 -13.86
N LEU A 398 -10.60 65.00 -13.39
CA LEU A 398 -9.50 65.97 -13.47
C LEU A 398 -8.30 65.48 -12.65
N ARG A 399 -8.53 64.97 -11.44
CA ARG A 399 -7.50 64.40 -10.57
C ARG A 399 -6.84 63.19 -11.21
N TRP A 400 -7.62 62.28 -11.80
CA TRP A 400 -7.09 61.13 -12.54
C TRP A 400 -6.26 61.56 -13.76
N ALA A 401 -6.74 62.54 -14.55
CA ALA A 401 -6.02 63.05 -15.72
C ALA A 401 -4.70 63.75 -15.32
N LEU A 402 -4.70 64.52 -14.24
CA LEU A 402 -3.51 65.16 -13.66
C LEU A 402 -2.50 64.14 -13.11
N ILE A 403 -2.95 62.99 -12.58
CA ILE A 403 -2.06 61.93 -12.13
C ILE A 403 -1.45 61.17 -13.33
N LYS A 404 -2.23 60.92 -14.38
CA LYS A 404 -1.85 60.04 -15.49
C LYS A 404 -1.00 60.73 -16.57
N TYR A 405 -1.23 62.00 -16.87
CA TYR A 405 -0.61 62.67 -18.03
C TYR A 405 0.45 63.72 -17.67
N LEU A 406 0.67 63.99 -16.39
CA LEU A 406 1.57 65.06 -15.96
C LEU A 406 2.96 64.52 -15.57
N PRO A 407 4.07 65.09 -16.09
CA PRO A 407 5.43 64.64 -15.75
C PRO A 407 5.71 64.80 -14.24
N GLU A 408 6.46 63.87 -13.64
CA GLU A 408 6.70 63.83 -12.18
C GLU A 408 7.22 65.15 -11.60
N GLY A 409 8.17 65.80 -12.28
CA GLY A 409 8.71 67.09 -11.84
C GLY A 409 7.71 68.26 -11.86
N ARG A 410 6.61 68.17 -12.63
CA ARG A 410 5.50 69.14 -12.56
C ARG A 410 4.46 68.76 -11.51
N ARG A 411 4.24 67.46 -11.26
CA ARG A 411 3.33 66.99 -10.19
C ARG A 411 3.79 67.46 -8.83
N GLU A 412 5.09 67.41 -8.56
CA GLU A 412 5.67 67.82 -7.28
C GLU A 412 5.60 69.34 -7.04
N ARG A 413 5.77 70.14 -8.11
CA ARG A 413 5.56 71.60 -8.03
C ARG A 413 4.09 71.97 -7.80
N LEU A 414 3.17 71.25 -8.43
CA LEU A 414 1.73 71.49 -8.26
C LEU A 414 1.22 71.01 -6.90
N SER A 415 1.72 69.90 -6.36
CA SER A 415 1.34 69.45 -5.01
C SER A 415 1.82 70.44 -3.93
N LYS A 416 3.01 71.03 -4.08
CA LYS A 416 3.50 72.09 -3.19
C LYS A 416 2.70 73.38 -3.29
N LYS A 417 2.21 73.74 -4.48
CA LYS A 417 1.47 75.00 -4.71
C LYS A 417 -0.02 74.89 -4.36
N PHE A 418 -0.59 73.70 -4.45
CA PHE A 418 -2.02 73.43 -4.22
C PHE A 418 -2.17 72.09 -3.46
N PRO A 419 -1.98 72.10 -2.13
CA PRO A 419 -1.93 70.87 -1.31
C PRO A 419 -3.26 70.09 -1.27
N PHE A 420 -4.39 70.73 -1.59
CA PHE A 420 -5.72 70.10 -1.62
C PHE A 420 -5.95 69.18 -2.84
N LEU A 421 -5.09 69.22 -3.87
CA LEU A 421 -5.24 68.40 -5.08
C LEU A 421 -4.87 66.92 -4.88
N GLY A 422 -4.14 66.57 -3.81
CA GLY A 422 -3.78 65.18 -3.48
C GLY A 422 -3.15 64.41 -4.65
N LEU A 423 -2.17 65.02 -5.33
CA LEU A 423 -1.52 64.54 -6.57
C LEU A 423 -0.26 63.69 -6.34
N THR A 424 0.14 63.49 -5.08
CA THR A 424 1.17 62.55 -4.68
C THR A 424 0.51 61.27 -4.20
N LYS A 425 1.09 60.12 -4.55
CA LYS A 425 0.59 58.79 -4.14
C LYS A 425 0.41 58.69 -2.64
#